data_AF-M5PDT1-F1
#
_entry.id   AF-M5PDT1-F1
#
_cell.length_a   1.000
_cell.length_b   1.000
_cell.length_c   1.000
_cell.angle_alpha   90.00
_cell.angle_beta   90.00
_cell.angle_gamma   90.00
#
_symmetry.space_group_name_H-M   'P 1'
#
loop_
_entity.id
_entity.type
_entity.pdbx_description
1 polymer ?
#
loop_
_entity_poly.entity_id
_entity_poly.type
_entity_poly.pdbx_seq_one_letter_code
_entity_poly.pdbx_strand_id
1 'polypeptide(L)'
;MNNLLSMETQRDQLDFNNFKDRLVDNLIHFKTDAGGNLFCVDYRDSARNPTVFFGDNEEAFENPEAAVTYVCDNFTEFINSLRV
;
A
#
# COMPACT_ATOMS: atom_id res chain seq x y z
N MET A 1 -7.55 24.73 -17.67
CA MET A 1 -7.94 23.66 -16.72
C MET A 1 -6.68 22.87 -16.41
N ASN A 2 -6.31 22.77 -15.13
CA ASN A 2 -5.04 22.18 -14.71
C ASN A 2 -5.12 20.65 -14.81
N ASN A 3 -4.40 20.07 -15.77
CA ASN A 3 -4.35 18.62 -16.05
C ASN A 3 -3.56 17.81 -15.00
N LEU A 4 -2.99 18.46 -13.98
CA LEU A 4 -2.14 17.81 -12.98
C LEU A 4 -2.92 16.79 -12.14
N LEU A 5 -4.14 17.12 -11.73
CA LEU A 5 -5.03 16.22 -10.97
C LEU A 5 -5.45 14.99 -11.77
N SER A 6 -5.61 15.13 -13.10
CA SER A 6 -5.97 14.02 -13.99
C SER A 6 -4.81 13.02 -14.15
N MET A 7 -3.56 13.51 -14.21
CA MET A 7 -2.38 12.67 -14.33
C MET A 7 -2.03 11.91 -13.04
N GLU A 8 -2.34 12.46 -11.87
CA GLU A 8 -2.21 11.75 -10.60
C GLU A 8 -3.28 10.66 -10.49
N THR A 9 -4.54 10.99 -10.80
CA THR A 9 -5.64 10.01 -10.80
C THR A 9 -5.38 8.84 -11.76
N GLN A 10 -4.83 9.10 -12.95
CA GLN A 10 -4.48 8.04 -13.90
C GLN A 10 -3.30 7.19 -13.42
N ARG A 11 -2.30 7.80 -12.75
CA ARG A 11 -1.18 7.06 -12.16
C ARG A 11 -1.65 6.19 -11.00
N ASP A 12 -2.48 6.72 -10.11
CA ASP A 12 -3.09 5.96 -9.02
C ASP A 12 -3.93 4.79 -9.54
N GLN A 13 -4.67 4.98 -10.65
CA GLN A 13 -5.43 3.90 -11.30
C GLN A 13 -4.53 2.87 -11.99
N LEU A 14 -3.43 3.29 -12.62
CA LEU A 14 -2.45 2.40 -13.24
C LEU A 14 -1.73 1.58 -12.17
N ASP A 15 -1.28 2.22 -11.08
CA ASP A 15 -0.64 1.55 -9.95
C ASP A 15 -1.62 0.57 -9.28
N PHE A 16 -2.86 0.99 -9.00
CA PHE A 16 -3.87 0.08 -8.45
C PHE A 16 -4.10 -1.13 -9.36
N ASN A 17 -4.31 -0.94 -10.67
CA ASN A 17 -4.57 -2.05 -11.59
C ASN A 17 -3.35 -2.96 -11.80
N ASN A 18 -2.13 -2.41 -11.80
CA ASN A 18 -0.89 -3.19 -11.93
C ASN A 18 -0.60 -4.05 -10.69
N PHE A 19 -1.10 -3.65 -9.52
CA PHE A 19 -0.95 -4.38 -8.28
C PHE A 19 -2.19 -5.19 -7.88
N LYS A 20 -3.35 -4.94 -8.48
CA LYS A 20 -4.61 -5.63 -8.13
C LYS A 20 -4.49 -7.16 -8.25
N ASP A 21 -3.75 -7.64 -9.24
CA ASP A 21 -3.52 -9.08 -9.46
C ASP A 21 -2.47 -9.66 -8.49
N ARG A 22 -1.78 -8.80 -7.73
CA ARG A 22 -0.66 -9.14 -6.82
C ARG A 22 -0.97 -8.84 -5.35
N LEU A 23 -2.05 -8.10 -5.08
CA LEU A 23 -2.53 -7.74 -3.75
C LEU A 23 -3.60 -8.72 -3.30
N VAL A 24 -3.57 -9.11 -2.02
CA VAL A 24 -4.65 -9.89 -1.42
C VAL A 24 -5.88 -9.01 -1.22
N ASP A 25 -7.07 -9.53 -1.51
CA ASP A 25 -8.35 -8.80 -1.39
C ASP A 25 -8.48 -8.07 -0.04
N ASN A 26 -8.88 -6.78 -0.07
CA ASN A 26 -9.03 -5.86 1.07
C ASN A 26 -7.73 -5.31 1.71
N LEU A 27 -6.58 -5.39 1.04
CA LEU A 27 -5.47 -4.47 1.30
C LEU A 27 -5.69 -3.14 0.57
N ILE A 28 -5.70 -2.03 1.32
CA ILE A 28 -5.82 -0.68 0.75
C ILE A 28 -4.46 0.01 0.84
N HIS A 29 -3.82 0.24 -0.30
CA HIS A 29 -2.60 1.05 -0.36
C HIS A 29 -2.90 2.54 -0.08
N PHE A 30 -1.99 3.22 0.60
CA PHE A 30 -2.11 4.67 0.89
C PHE A 30 -0.85 5.46 0.56
N LYS A 31 0.26 4.77 0.25
CA LYS A 31 1.50 5.40 -0.17
C LYS A 31 2.30 4.47 -1.07
N THR A 32 2.86 5.04 -2.13
CA THR A 32 3.84 4.39 -3.02
C THR A 32 5.15 5.18 -2.99
N ASP A 33 6.28 4.47 -3.06
CA ASP A 33 7.60 5.07 -3.27
C ASP A 33 8.01 5.07 -4.76
N ALA A 34 9.20 5.60 -5.08
CA ALA A 34 9.67 5.66 -6.46
C ALA A 34 10.07 4.29 -7.06
N GLY A 35 10.30 3.27 -6.22
CA GLY A 35 10.56 1.89 -6.63
C GLY A 35 9.29 1.06 -6.86
N GLY A 36 8.13 1.65 -6.57
CA GLY A 36 6.83 0.97 -6.66
C GLY A 36 6.48 0.18 -5.40
N ASN A 37 7.24 0.31 -4.31
CA ASN A 37 6.87 -0.31 -3.04
C ASN A 37 5.67 0.41 -2.43
N LEU A 38 4.87 -0.34 -1.67
CA LEU A 38 3.58 0.12 -1.17
C LEU A 38 3.52 0.05 0.34
N PHE A 39 2.93 1.05 0.98
CA PHE A 39 2.35 0.89 2.30
C PHE A 39 0.85 0.67 2.18
N CYS A 40 0.38 -0.35 2.89
CA CYS A 40 -0.98 -0.83 2.85
C CYS A 40 -1.58 -0.86 4.26
N VAL A 41 -2.87 -0.56 4.34
CA VAL A 41 -3.69 -0.83 5.50
C VAL A 41 -4.51 -2.09 5.21
N ASP A 42 -4.42 -3.08 6.09
CA ASP A 42 -5.11 -4.36 5.99
C ASP A 42 -6.36 -4.38 6.86
N TYR A 43 -7.52 -4.51 6.21
CA TYR A 43 -8.83 -4.56 6.87
C TYR A 43 -9.42 -5.98 6.90
N ARG A 44 -8.71 -7.01 6.42
CA ARG A 44 -9.23 -8.38 6.29
C ARG A 44 -9.67 -8.96 7.63
N ASP A 45 -8.85 -8.74 8.66
CA ASP A 45 -9.11 -9.28 10.00
C ASP A 45 -10.01 -8.38 10.85
N SER A 46 -9.96 -7.05 10.62
CA SER A 46 -10.75 -6.10 11.40
C SER A 46 -11.02 -4.80 10.65
N ALA A 47 -12.31 -4.48 10.48
CA ALA A 47 -12.76 -3.21 9.94
C ALA A 47 -12.47 -2.01 10.87
N ARG A 48 -12.20 -2.25 12.17
CA ARG A 48 -12.03 -1.20 13.18
C ARG A 48 -10.59 -1.02 13.64
N ASN A 49 -9.81 -2.09 13.59
CA ASN A 49 -8.42 -2.12 14.03
C ASN A 49 -7.56 -2.66 12.88
N PRO A 50 -7.39 -1.90 11.80
CA PRO A 50 -6.62 -2.38 10.68
C PRO A 50 -5.12 -2.24 10.97
N THR A 51 -4.36 -3.21 10.50
CA THR A 51 -2.89 -3.24 10.65
C THR A 51 -2.22 -2.60 9.43
N VAL A 52 -0.98 -2.16 9.59
CA VAL A 52 -0.19 -1.55 8.51
C VAL A 52 0.89 -2.53 8.07
N PHE A 53 0.98 -2.72 6.76
CA PHE A 53 1.99 -3.55 6.10
C PHE A 53 2.77 -2.77 5.05
N PHE A 54 3.97 -3.25 4.78
CA PHE A 54 4.83 -2.83 3.68
C PHE A 54 4.85 -3.94 2.62
N GLY A 55 4.61 -3.58 1.37
CA GLY A 55 4.69 -4.45 0.20
C GLY A 55 5.93 -4.11 -0.62
N ASP A 56 6.85 -5.07 -0.72
CA ASP A 56 8.03 -5.00 -1.58
C ASP A 56 7.65 -5.39 -3.02
N ASN A 57 7.83 -4.47 -3.97
CA ASN A 57 7.44 -4.69 -5.36
C ASN A 57 8.33 -5.72 -6.09
N GLU A 58 9.62 -5.75 -5.75
CA GLU A 58 10.58 -6.67 -6.38
C GLU A 58 10.29 -8.09 -5.89
N GLU A 59 10.18 -8.29 -4.58
CA GLU A 59 9.89 -9.60 -3.99
C GLU A 59 8.49 -10.09 -4.40
N ALA A 60 7.51 -9.19 -4.55
CA ALA A 60 6.16 -9.57 -4.99
C ALA A 60 6.10 -10.19 -6.39
N PHE A 61 7.18 -10.13 -7.18
CA PHE A 61 7.24 -10.79 -8.48
C PHE A 61 7.57 -12.27 -8.35
N GLU A 62 8.45 -12.60 -7.41
CA GLU A 62 8.94 -13.96 -7.19
C GLU A 62 8.13 -14.70 -6.13
N ASN A 63 7.78 -14.01 -5.03
CA ASN A 63 7.07 -14.57 -3.89
C ASN A 63 6.11 -13.55 -3.22
N PRO A 64 4.86 -13.47 -3.69
CA PRO A 64 3.87 -12.53 -3.17
C PRO A 64 3.59 -12.65 -1.67
N GLU A 65 3.68 -13.85 -1.08
CA GLU A 65 3.43 -14.03 0.36
C GLU A 65 4.60 -13.51 1.22
N ALA A 66 5.83 -13.64 0.74
CA ALA A 66 7.02 -13.13 1.43
C ALA A 66 7.22 -11.61 1.24
N ALA A 67 6.62 -11.04 0.20
CA ALA A 67 6.73 -9.63 -0.14
C ALA A 67 5.99 -8.68 0.82
N VAL A 68 5.24 -9.22 1.79
CA VAL A 68 4.44 -8.42 2.72
C VAL A 68 5.05 -8.49 4.12
N THR A 69 5.47 -7.34 4.64
CA THR A 69 6.08 -7.21 5.96
C THR A 69 5.19 -6.40 6.90
N TYR A 70 4.92 -6.93 8.09
CA TYR A 70 4.19 -6.20 9.14
C TYR A 70 4.98 -4.96 9.59
N VAL A 71 4.27 -3.84 9.75
CA VAL A 71 4.86 -2.57 10.22
C VAL A 71 4.37 -2.22 11.62
N CYS A 72 3.05 -2.09 11.82
CA CYS A 72 2.46 -1.72 13.11
C CYS A 72 0.96 -2.02 13.17
N ASP A 73 0.37 -1.92 14.36
CA ASP A 73 -0.98 -2.39 14.64
C ASP A 73 -2.08 -1.43 14.15
N ASN A 74 -1.74 -0.17 13.89
CA ASN A 74 -2.70 0.83 13.45
C ASN A 74 -2.03 2.07 12.84
N PHE A 75 -2.85 2.87 12.15
CA PHE A 75 -2.37 4.09 11.48
C PHE A 75 -1.83 5.16 12.45
N THR A 76 -2.25 5.17 13.72
CA THR A 76 -1.76 6.14 14.70
C THR A 76 -0.31 5.83 15.09
N GLU A 77 0.00 4.56 15.33
CA GLU A 77 1.36 4.10 15.57
C GLU A 77 2.27 4.39 14.37
N PHE A 78 1.80 4.12 13.16
CA PHE A 78 2.53 4.47 11.94
C PHE A 78 2.88 5.96 11.88
N ILE A 79 1.90 6.85 12.06
CA ILE A 79 2.17 8.29 12.01
C ILE A 79 3.10 8.73 13.15
N ASN A 80 2.97 8.13 14.33
CA ASN A 80 3.85 8.45 15.46
C ASN A 80 5.30 7.99 15.21
N SER A 81 5.52 6.89 14.49
CA SER A 81 6.88 6.44 14.15
C SER A 81 7.59 7.34 13.14
N LEU A 82 6.83 8.09 12.33
CA LEU A 82 7.36 9.06 11.36
C LEU A 82 7.73 10.40 12.00
N ARG A 83 7.36 10.66 13.26
CA ARG A 83 7.70 11.91 13.95
C ARG A 83 9.17 11.85 14.36
N VAL A 84 9.98 12.65 13.68
CA VAL A 84 11.39 12.93 14.01
C VAL A 84 11.50 14.10 14.97
#